data_AF-A0A7X6D5L0-F1
#
_entry.id   AF-A0A7X6D5L0-F1
#
_cell.length_a   1.000
_cell.length_b   1.000
_cell.length_c   1.000
_cell.angle_alpha   90.00
_cell.angle_beta   90.00
_cell.angle_gamma   90.00
#
_symmetry.space_group_name_H-M   'P 1'
#
loop_
_entity.id
_entity.type
_entity.pdbx_description
1 polymer ?
#
loop_
_entity_poly.entity_id
_entity_poly.type
_entity_poly.pdbx_seq_one_letter_code
_entity_poly.pdbx_strand_id
1 'polypeptide(L)'
;MRSTTRRAARLGAVAPAASALVLALALTACGSDADSGDSSEVGGSSESEGSGDSGDRIDVDDEGDDGGTNSSGGDAVDSDGSDDEPGTVSLAVGETSEPVLWTNGSTEAMLAVTATEVFIGENEDLDPETFSTPDATEGMRPVHIHFDFAHADGDHIDMIMPSERTTLKLKLADDEGWGENVQAYQPLGMPDGCDDAAPTNSYELPVGESFYDCRTFLIPEDAEAAEVHWLAAEETLVWRI
;
A
#
# COMPACT_ATOMS: atom_id res chain seq x y z
N MET A 1 -25.28 -51.11 27.89
CA MET A 1 -25.84 -51.67 26.63
C MET A 1 -25.57 -50.66 25.53
N ARG A 2 -25.02 -51.13 24.40
CA ARG A 2 -24.55 -50.35 23.27
C ARG A 2 -25.74 -49.84 22.44
N SER A 3 -25.68 -48.60 21.97
CA SER A 3 -26.26 -48.21 20.68
C SER A 3 -25.38 -47.13 20.06
N THR A 4 -24.73 -47.50 18.97
CA THR A 4 -23.88 -46.67 18.12
C THR A 4 -24.66 -46.46 16.83
N THR A 5 -24.90 -45.22 16.41
CA THR A 5 -25.47 -44.95 15.08
C THR A 5 -24.46 -44.12 14.29
N ARG A 6 -24.00 -44.69 13.17
CA ARG A 6 -23.04 -44.10 12.23
C ARG A 6 -23.75 -43.58 10.97
N ARG A 7 -23.04 -42.70 10.26
CA ARG A 7 -23.13 -42.30 8.82
C ARG A 7 -24.24 -41.26 8.50
N ALA A 8 -24.02 -40.30 7.60
CA ALA A 8 -23.25 -40.39 6.36
C ALA A 8 -22.55 -39.06 5.97
N ALA A 9 -21.30 -39.18 5.53
CA ALA A 9 -20.59 -38.16 4.76
C ALA A 9 -21.14 -38.15 3.31
N ARG A 10 -21.30 -36.96 2.74
CA ARG A 10 -21.42 -36.76 1.29
C ARG A 10 -20.21 -35.96 0.83
N LEU A 11 -19.31 -36.64 0.14
CA LEU A 11 -18.23 -36.03 -0.64
C LEU A 11 -18.85 -35.52 -1.95
N GLY A 12 -18.84 -34.19 -2.15
CA GLY A 12 -19.08 -33.59 -3.44
C GLY A 12 -17.78 -33.61 -4.24
N ALA A 13 -17.73 -34.42 -5.29
CA ALA A 13 -16.66 -34.38 -6.28
C ALA A 13 -16.97 -33.26 -7.28
N VAL A 14 -16.14 -32.22 -7.33
CA VAL A 14 -16.14 -31.24 -8.43
C VAL A 14 -14.88 -31.49 -9.25
N ALA A 15 -15.08 -31.73 -10.54
CA ALA A 15 -14.04 -32.05 -11.50
C ALA A 15 -13.23 -30.79 -11.88
N PRO A 16 -11.90 -30.90 -12.09
CA PRO A 16 -11.10 -29.80 -12.60
C PRO A 16 -11.30 -29.66 -14.12
N ALA A 17 -11.77 -28.51 -14.56
CA ALA A 17 -11.69 -28.09 -15.95
C ALA A 17 -10.26 -27.58 -16.20
N ALA A 18 -9.47 -28.35 -16.92
CA ALA A 18 -8.13 -27.97 -17.37
C ALA A 18 -8.23 -26.93 -18.48
N SER A 19 -7.93 -25.66 -18.17
CA SER A 19 -7.68 -24.62 -19.16
C SER A 19 -6.18 -24.59 -19.45
N ALA A 20 -5.75 -25.34 -20.47
CA ALA A 20 -4.43 -25.22 -21.06
C ALA A 20 -4.45 -24.10 -22.10
N LEU A 21 -4.06 -22.89 -21.71
CA LEU A 21 -3.72 -21.82 -22.66
C LEU A 21 -2.19 -21.73 -22.74
N VAL A 22 -1.65 -22.36 -23.78
CA VAL A 22 -0.27 -22.18 -24.22
C VAL A 22 -0.22 -20.88 -25.03
N LEU A 23 0.27 -19.81 -24.41
CA LEU A 23 0.70 -18.61 -25.13
C LEU A 23 2.24 -18.58 -25.13
N ALA A 24 2.78 -19.17 -26.18
CA ALA A 24 4.18 -19.01 -26.57
C ALA A 24 4.38 -17.58 -27.08
N LEU A 25 4.91 -16.71 -26.23
CA LEU A 25 5.51 -15.45 -26.67
C LEU A 25 6.96 -15.73 -27.05
N ALA A 26 7.25 -15.46 -28.32
CA ALA A 26 8.52 -15.72 -28.97
C ALA A 26 9.62 -14.81 -28.41
N LEU A 27 10.73 -15.43 -27.96
CA LEU A 27 12.00 -14.75 -27.76
C LEU A 27 12.52 -14.26 -29.12
N THR A 28 12.43 -12.97 -29.39
CA THR A 28 13.26 -12.33 -30.41
C THR A 28 14.67 -12.12 -29.84
N ALA A 29 15.49 -13.15 -30.01
CA ALA A 29 16.93 -13.05 -29.90
C ALA A 29 17.48 -12.24 -31.10
N CYS A 30 18.01 -11.05 -30.82
CA CYS A 30 18.87 -10.25 -31.71
C CYS A 30 19.58 -9.27 -30.76
N GLY A 31 20.87 -9.34 -30.42
CA GLY A 31 22.04 -9.73 -31.18
C GLY A 31 22.77 -8.48 -31.65
N SER A 32 23.78 -7.98 -30.91
CA SER A 32 25.01 -7.37 -31.46
C SER A 32 26.08 -7.18 -30.38
N ASP A 33 27.30 -7.48 -30.78
CA ASP A 33 28.57 -7.49 -30.05
C ASP A 33 29.15 -6.10 -29.70
N ALA A 34 30.04 -6.12 -28.69
CA ALA A 34 31.27 -5.33 -28.50
C ALA A 34 31.20 -3.80 -28.38
N ASP A 35 31.76 -3.27 -27.28
CA ASP A 35 32.96 -2.43 -27.39
C ASP A 35 33.77 -2.44 -26.09
N SER A 36 35.08 -2.26 -26.25
CA SER A 36 36.12 -2.36 -25.22
C SER A 36 36.76 -0.99 -25.03
N GLY A 37 37.06 -0.62 -23.79
CA GLY A 37 37.89 0.53 -23.45
C GLY A 37 37.17 1.48 -22.50
N ASP A 38 37.82 2.32 -21.74
CA ASP A 38 39.23 2.52 -21.45
C ASP A 38 39.25 3.27 -20.11
N SER A 39 40.27 2.96 -19.32
CA SER A 39 40.78 3.69 -18.17
C SER A 39 40.63 5.22 -18.27
N SER A 40 40.28 5.89 -17.17
CA SER A 40 41.03 7.07 -16.68
C SER A 40 40.52 7.57 -15.31
N GLU A 41 41.46 7.57 -14.36
CA GLU A 41 41.54 8.49 -13.22
C GLU A 41 41.36 9.96 -13.63
N VAL A 42 40.73 10.75 -12.74
CA VAL A 42 40.95 12.18 -12.38
C VAL A 42 39.80 12.51 -11.43
N GLY A 43 39.98 12.88 -10.16
CA GLY A 43 40.91 13.86 -9.62
C GLY A 43 40.22 15.23 -9.59
N GLY A 44 39.66 15.67 -8.46
CA GLY A 44 39.08 17.01 -8.38
C GLY A 44 38.27 17.32 -7.14
N SER A 45 38.97 17.63 -6.04
CA SER A 45 38.43 18.44 -4.95
C SER A 45 37.92 19.78 -5.49
N SER A 46 36.77 20.26 -5.00
CA SER A 46 36.58 21.70 -4.80
C SER A 46 35.51 21.95 -3.74
N GLU A 47 36.01 22.53 -2.67
CA GLU A 47 35.30 23.19 -1.59
C GLU A 47 34.64 24.45 -2.17
N SER A 48 33.42 24.77 -1.74
CA SER A 48 32.89 26.12 -1.91
C SER A 48 32.06 26.50 -0.70
N GLU A 49 32.71 27.31 0.12
CA GLU A 49 32.15 28.09 1.21
C GLU A 49 31.29 29.21 0.62
N GLY A 50 30.06 29.34 1.11
CA GLY A 50 29.15 30.43 0.76
C GLY A 50 28.47 30.96 2.00
N SER A 51 29.13 31.91 2.67
CA SER A 51 28.59 32.72 3.76
C SER A 51 27.86 33.96 3.22
N GLY A 52 26.83 34.38 3.96
CA GLY A 52 26.23 35.73 3.91
C GLY A 52 24.82 35.74 3.31
N ASP A 53 23.89 36.59 3.73
CA ASP A 53 23.89 37.63 4.75
C ASP A 53 22.43 38.07 4.91
N SER A 54 22.15 38.71 6.04
CA SER A 54 20.85 39.14 6.53
C SER A 54 20.23 40.27 5.70
N GLY A 55 18.90 40.30 5.59
CA GLY A 55 18.14 41.49 5.17
C GLY A 55 16.65 41.20 5.39
N ASP A 56 16.06 41.60 6.51
CA ASP A 56 15.54 42.93 6.86
C ASP A 56 14.05 43.06 6.55
N ARG A 57 13.32 43.52 7.57
CA ARG A 57 11.85 43.61 7.67
C ARG A 57 11.38 44.92 7.08
N ILE A 58 10.22 44.98 6.40
CA ILE A 58 9.27 46.11 6.48
C ILE A 58 7.82 45.63 6.26
N ASP A 59 6.96 45.95 7.23
CA ASP A 59 5.50 45.93 7.25
C ASP A 59 4.86 46.91 6.24
N VAL A 60 3.72 46.55 5.62
CA VAL A 60 2.71 47.55 5.20
C VAL A 60 1.31 46.93 5.27
N ASP A 61 0.47 47.52 6.13
CA ASP A 61 -0.99 47.37 6.20
C ASP A 61 -1.68 47.76 4.88
N ASP A 62 -2.72 47.01 4.47
CA ASP A 62 -3.72 47.46 3.50
C ASP A 62 -5.11 47.13 4.01
N GLU A 63 -5.78 48.14 4.57
CA GLU A 63 -7.19 48.15 4.94
C GLU A 63 -8.03 48.71 3.79
N GLY A 64 -9.08 47.97 3.40
CA GLY A 64 -10.31 48.55 2.85
C GLY A 64 -10.88 47.84 1.62
N ASP A 65 -12.11 47.33 1.72
CA ASP A 65 -13.29 47.99 1.13
C ASP A 65 -14.56 47.13 1.31
N ASP A 66 -15.55 47.71 1.99
CA ASP A 66 -16.91 47.21 2.19
C ASP A 66 -17.79 47.61 1.00
N GLY A 67 -18.54 46.66 0.39
CA GLY A 67 -19.47 47.00 -0.69
C GLY A 67 -20.45 45.90 -1.07
N GLY A 68 -21.57 45.80 -0.34
CA GLY A 68 -22.53 44.69 -0.42
C GLY A 68 -23.61 44.69 -1.52
N THR A 69 -24.44 43.63 -1.41
CA THR A 69 -25.78 43.35 -2.00
C THR A 69 -25.78 42.90 -3.48
N ASN A 70 -26.60 41.97 -3.97
CA ASN A 70 -27.89 41.45 -3.52
C ASN A 70 -28.28 40.19 -4.34
N SER A 71 -29.09 39.32 -3.70
CA SER A 71 -30.22 38.57 -4.30
C SER A 71 -30.03 37.25 -5.07
N SER A 72 -30.92 36.32 -4.65
CA SER A 72 -31.67 35.33 -5.42
C SER A 72 -31.11 33.91 -5.52
N GLY A 73 -31.53 33.09 -4.56
CA GLY A 73 -32.51 32.02 -4.81
C GLY A 73 -32.22 31.10 -5.98
N GLY A 74 -31.56 29.99 -5.68
CA GLY A 74 -31.56 28.78 -6.49
C GLY A 74 -31.55 27.57 -5.57
N ASP A 75 -32.67 26.84 -5.56
CA ASP A 75 -32.73 25.44 -5.17
C ASP A 75 -31.55 24.68 -5.80
N ALA A 76 -30.62 24.23 -4.98
CA ALA A 76 -29.59 23.27 -5.36
C ALA A 76 -29.55 22.21 -4.27
N VAL A 77 -30.26 21.12 -4.56
CA VAL A 77 -30.01 19.73 -4.17
C VAL A 77 -29.10 19.51 -2.96
N ASP A 78 -29.66 18.86 -1.94
CA ASP A 78 -28.93 18.06 -0.95
C ASP A 78 -28.02 17.05 -1.70
N SER A 79 -26.83 17.50 -2.10
CA SER A 79 -25.70 16.61 -2.28
C SER A 79 -25.23 16.28 -0.89
N ASP A 80 -25.60 15.07 -0.46
CA ASP A 80 -25.07 14.34 0.67
C ASP A 80 -23.57 14.61 0.79
N GLY A 81 -23.24 15.54 1.70
CA GLY A 81 -21.89 16.02 1.95
C GLY A 81 -21.11 14.89 2.58
N SER A 82 -20.47 14.09 1.74
CA SER A 82 -19.29 13.36 2.16
C SER A 82 -18.25 14.45 2.44
N ASP A 83 -17.99 14.73 3.72
CA ASP A 83 -16.84 15.49 4.19
C ASP A 83 -15.54 14.71 3.84
N ASP A 84 -15.35 14.41 2.55
CA ASP A 84 -14.12 13.83 2.05
C ASP A 84 -13.07 14.94 2.10
N GLU A 85 -12.10 14.81 3.01
CA GLU A 85 -10.94 15.67 3.02
C GLU A 85 -10.32 15.69 1.62
N PRO A 86 -9.98 16.88 1.07
CA PRO A 86 -9.41 16.96 -0.26
C PRO A 86 -8.18 16.06 -0.36
N GLY A 87 -8.15 15.20 -1.38
CA GLY A 87 -7.09 14.21 -1.56
C GLY A 87 -7.38 12.85 -0.94
N THR A 88 -8.54 12.58 -0.36
CA THR A 88 -8.92 11.22 0.08
C THR A 88 -9.86 10.55 -0.91
N VAL A 89 -9.59 9.29 -1.25
CA VAL A 89 -10.43 8.46 -2.14
C VAL A 89 -10.90 7.23 -1.37
N SER A 90 -12.20 7.12 -1.12
CA SER A 90 -12.82 5.94 -0.49
C SER A 90 -13.09 4.83 -1.52
N LEU A 91 -12.72 3.60 -1.17
CA LEU A 91 -12.83 2.39 -1.97
C LEU A 91 -13.40 1.23 -1.12
N ALA A 92 -14.04 0.26 -1.77
CA ALA A 92 -14.38 -1.02 -1.13
C ALA A 92 -13.23 -2.03 -1.28
N VAL A 93 -13.05 -2.96 -0.32
CA VAL A 93 -12.11 -4.08 -0.52
C VAL A 93 -12.45 -4.84 -1.81
N GLY A 94 -11.42 -5.11 -2.62
CA GLY A 94 -11.52 -5.66 -3.97
C GLY A 94 -11.72 -4.62 -5.09
N GLU A 95 -11.92 -3.34 -4.76
CA GLU A 95 -12.00 -2.24 -5.72
C GLU A 95 -10.60 -1.67 -6.00
N THR A 96 -10.29 -1.53 -7.29
CA THR A 96 -9.04 -0.94 -7.79
C THR A 96 -9.20 0.56 -7.92
N SER A 97 -8.22 1.32 -7.43
CA SER A 97 -8.17 2.77 -7.63
C SER A 97 -7.91 3.15 -9.09
N GLU A 98 -8.25 4.39 -9.44
CA GLU A 98 -7.60 5.03 -10.59
C GLU A 98 -6.08 5.16 -10.31
N PRO A 99 -5.22 5.25 -11.33
CA PRO A 99 -3.79 5.46 -11.11
C PRO A 99 -3.52 6.76 -10.37
N VAL A 100 -2.81 6.69 -9.25
CA VAL A 100 -2.41 7.83 -8.42
C VAL A 100 -0.89 7.99 -8.39
N LEU A 101 -0.41 9.22 -8.16
CA LEU A 101 1.01 9.51 -8.11
C LEU A 101 1.65 8.92 -6.86
N TRP A 102 2.64 8.06 -7.07
CA TRP A 102 3.54 7.52 -6.06
C TRP A 102 4.94 8.08 -6.26
N THR A 103 5.60 8.42 -5.15
CA THR A 103 6.97 8.95 -5.18
C THR A 103 7.87 8.22 -4.19
N ASN A 104 9.10 7.92 -4.60
CA ASN A 104 10.16 7.46 -3.71
C ASN A 104 11.49 8.09 -4.11
N GLY A 105 11.97 9.04 -3.29
CA GLY A 105 13.14 9.84 -3.64
C GLY A 105 12.87 10.70 -4.87
N SER A 106 13.56 10.40 -5.98
CA SER A 106 13.38 11.08 -7.26
C SER A 106 12.52 10.30 -8.26
N THR A 107 12.09 9.09 -7.92
CA THR A 107 11.25 8.25 -8.77
C THR A 107 9.80 8.68 -8.63
N GLU A 108 9.15 8.98 -9.75
CA GLU A 108 7.72 9.32 -9.84
C GLU A 108 7.00 8.31 -10.74
N ALA A 109 6.00 7.61 -10.21
CA ALA A 109 5.24 6.61 -10.97
C ALA A 109 3.74 6.69 -10.67
N MET A 110 2.92 6.31 -11.63
CA MET A 110 1.47 6.22 -11.49
C MET A 110 1.10 4.78 -11.15
N LEU A 111 0.51 4.56 -9.98
CA LEU A 111 0.11 3.23 -9.51
C LEU A 111 -1.41 3.14 -9.36
N ALA A 112 -2.01 2.14 -9.99
CA ALA A 112 -3.36 1.70 -9.63
C ALA A 112 -3.25 0.63 -8.55
N VAL A 113 -3.96 0.80 -7.44
CA VAL A 113 -3.80 -0.02 -6.24
C VAL A 113 -5.12 -0.70 -5.91
N THR A 114 -5.06 -1.96 -5.50
CA THR A 114 -6.22 -2.72 -5.01
C THR A 114 -5.87 -3.35 -3.67
N ALA A 115 -6.63 -3.07 -2.61
CA ALA A 115 -6.65 -3.95 -1.44
C ALA A 115 -7.53 -5.15 -1.80
N THR A 116 -6.93 -6.26 -2.22
CA THR A 116 -7.65 -7.39 -2.82
C THR A 116 -8.42 -8.17 -1.78
N GLU A 117 -7.80 -8.44 -0.63
CA GLU A 117 -8.35 -9.22 0.47
C GLU A 117 -7.85 -8.70 1.81
N VAL A 118 -8.68 -8.82 2.84
CA VAL A 118 -8.35 -8.53 4.24
C VAL A 118 -8.71 -9.74 5.08
N PHE A 119 -7.72 -10.30 5.78
CA PHE A 119 -7.91 -11.41 6.71
C PHE A 119 -7.68 -10.93 8.13
N ILE A 120 -8.61 -11.24 9.03
CA ILE A 120 -8.52 -10.90 10.46
C ILE A 120 -8.39 -12.21 11.24
N GLY A 121 -7.16 -12.54 11.67
CA GLY A 121 -6.87 -13.76 12.42
C GLY A 121 -7.19 -13.63 13.91
N GLU A 122 -6.94 -14.68 14.67
CA GLU A 122 -7.06 -14.73 16.13
C GLU A 122 -5.67 -14.61 16.80
N ASN A 123 -5.61 -14.34 18.10
CA ASN A 123 -4.32 -14.31 18.83
C ASN A 123 -3.56 -15.64 18.73
N GLU A 124 -4.30 -16.76 18.69
CA GLU A 124 -3.75 -18.11 18.57
C GLU A 124 -3.02 -18.35 17.24
N ASP A 125 -3.26 -17.51 16.22
CA ASP A 125 -2.56 -17.58 14.94
C ASP A 125 -1.13 -17.00 15.02
N LEU A 126 -0.82 -16.19 16.05
CA LEU A 126 0.50 -15.60 16.24
C LEU A 126 1.47 -16.63 16.85
N ASP A 127 2.57 -16.91 16.16
CA ASP A 127 3.72 -17.59 16.76
C ASP A 127 4.68 -16.55 17.38
N PRO A 128 4.71 -16.40 18.73
CA PRO A 128 5.50 -15.37 19.40
C PRO A 128 7.01 -15.54 19.15
N GLU A 129 7.48 -16.75 18.83
CA GLU A 129 8.90 -17.01 18.53
C GLU A 129 9.33 -16.41 17.19
N THR A 130 8.38 -16.03 16.32
CA THR A 130 8.68 -15.38 15.04
C THR A 130 8.91 -13.88 15.19
N PHE A 131 8.54 -13.29 16.34
CA PHE A 131 8.69 -11.88 16.61
C PHE A 131 9.98 -11.60 17.38
N SER A 132 10.64 -10.47 17.08
CA SER A 132 11.84 -10.04 17.82
C SER A 132 11.55 -9.72 19.29
N THR A 133 10.28 -9.51 19.65
CA THR A 133 9.82 -9.28 21.00
C THR A 133 8.58 -10.14 21.23
N PRO A 134 8.74 -11.36 21.78
CA PRO A 134 7.64 -12.32 21.96
C PRO A 134 6.45 -11.75 22.73
N ASP A 135 6.71 -10.91 23.74
CA ASP A 135 5.65 -10.29 24.55
C ASP A 135 4.83 -9.25 23.77
N ALA A 136 5.28 -8.82 22.58
CA ALA A 136 4.55 -7.86 21.74
C ALA A 136 3.30 -8.48 21.08
N THR A 137 3.15 -9.80 21.10
CA THR A 137 1.96 -10.49 20.57
C THR A 137 0.92 -10.84 21.64
N GLU A 138 1.23 -10.63 22.93
CA GLU A 138 0.27 -10.91 24.00
C GLU A 138 -0.92 -9.94 23.93
N GLY A 139 -2.15 -10.47 23.86
CA GLY A 139 -3.36 -9.66 23.77
C GLY A 139 -3.59 -9.00 22.40
N MET A 140 -2.84 -9.43 21.38
CA MET A 140 -2.91 -8.89 20.02
C MET A 140 -3.43 -9.93 19.04
N ARG A 141 -4.01 -9.51 17.92
CA ARG A 141 -4.41 -10.39 16.81
C ARG A 141 -3.88 -9.83 15.47
N PRO A 142 -3.59 -10.70 14.48
CA PRO A 142 -3.10 -10.26 13.19
C PRO A 142 -4.24 -9.80 12.27
N VAL A 143 -3.95 -8.79 11.47
CA VAL A 143 -4.73 -8.40 10.28
C VAL A 143 -3.81 -8.45 9.08
N HIS A 144 -4.06 -9.34 8.13
CA HIS A 144 -3.34 -9.43 6.86
C HIS A 144 -4.09 -8.66 5.80
N ILE A 145 -3.37 -7.83 5.05
CA ILE A 145 -3.91 -7.02 3.98
C ILE A 145 -3.13 -7.34 2.72
N HIS A 146 -3.84 -7.83 1.73
CA HIS A 146 -3.31 -8.26 0.45
C HIS A 146 -3.51 -7.14 -0.55
N PHE A 147 -2.45 -6.82 -1.30
CA PHE A 147 -2.45 -5.72 -2.26
C PHE A 147 -1.94 -6.16 -3.61
N ASP A 148 -2.58 -5.62 -4.65
CA ASP A 148 -2.03 -5.59 -6.00
C ASP A 148 -1.72 -4.15 -6.39
N PHE A 149 -0.49 -3.92 -6.86
CA PHE A 149 -0.02 -2.65 -7.39
C PHE A 149 0.24 -2.82 -8.90
N ALA A 150 -0.49 -2.08 -9.74
CA ALA A 150 -0.29 -2.04 -11.17
C ALA A 150 0.42 -0.74 -11.57
N HIS A 151 1.58 -0.86 -12.22
CA HIS A 151 2.35 0.30 -12.68
C HIS A 151 1.79 0.80 -14.01
N ALA A 152 1.03 1.89 -13.96
CA ALA A 152 0.29 2.40 -15.11
C ALA A 152 1.15 3.27 -16.04
N ASP A 153 2.01 4.13 -15.47
CA ASP A 153 2.85 5.08 -16.22
C ASP A 153 3.96 5.67 -15.33
N GLY A 154 4.89 6.42 -15.92
CA GLY A 154 5.94 7.15 -15.21
C GLY A 154 7.31 6.47 -15.24
N ASP A 155 8.12 6.74 -14.23
CA ASP A 155 9.48 6.23 -14.10
C ASP A 155 9.49 4.73 -13.82
N HIS A 156 10.51 4.04 -14.34
CA HIS A 156 10.79 2.66 -13.95
C HIS A 156 11.09 2.57 -12.45
N ILE A 157 10.43 1.63 -11.75
CA ILE A 157 10.60 1.46 -10.31
C ILE A 157 11.68 0.41 -10.08
N ASP A 158 12.90 0.84 -9.77
CA ASP A 158 14.04 -0.06 -9.52
C ASP A 158 13.94 -0.80 -8.17
N MET A 159 13.12 -0.29 -7.24
CA MET A 159 12.96 -0.87 -5.90
C MET A 159 11.54 -0.64 -5.38
N ILE A 160 10.74 -1.71 -5.38
CA ILE A 160 9.34 -1.67 -4.96
C ILE A 160 9.25 -1.63 -3.43
N MET A 161 8.83 -0.48 -2.90
CA MET A 161 8.49 -0.28 -1.49
C MET A 161 7.20 0.56 -1.31
N PRO A 162 6.09 0.26 -2.01
CA PRO A 162 4.90 1.09 -1.92
C PRO A 162 4.21 0.98 -0.55
N SER A 163 4.40 -0.13 0.16
CA SER A 163 3.69 -0.46 1.41
C SER A 163 4.55 -0.30 2.67
N GLU A 164 5.54 0.61 2.66
CA GLU A 164 6.33 0.92 3.85
C GLU A 164 5.46 1.33 5.04
N ARG A 165 6.01 1.21 6.25
CA ARG A 165 5.30 1.57 7.50
C ARG A 165 4.82 3.03 7.53
N THR A 166 5.45 3.89 6.73
CA THR A 166 5.10 5.31 6.60
C THR A 166 3.92 5.55 5.68
N THR A 167 3.73 4.69 4.66
CA THR A 167 2.73 4.86 3.61
C THR A 167 1.49 4.01 3.86
N LEU A 168 1.60 2.86 4.52
CA LEU A 168 0.46 1.98 4.79
C LEU A 168 0.09 1.95 6.27
N LYS A 169 -1.18 2.28 6.57
CA LYS A 169 -1.73 2.33 7.93
C LYS A 169 -3.08 1.62 8.02
N LEU A 170 -3.39 1.07 9.20
CA LEU A 170 -4.67 0.44 9.50
C LEU A 170 -5.36 1.23 10.62
N LYS A 171 -6.50 1.85 10.33
CA LYS A 171 -7.31 2.60 11.31
C LYS A 171 -8.29 1.65 12.02
N LEU A 172 -8.48 1.86 13.32
CA LEU A 172 -9.43 1.13 14.15
C LEU A 172 -10.79 1.86 14.24
N ALA A 173 -11.89 1.13 14.43
CA ALA A 173 -13.27 1.63 14.31
C ALA A 173 -13.66 2.72 15.33
N ASP A 174 -13.14 2.66 16.55
CA ASP A 174 -13.60 3.49 17.67
C ASP A 174 -12.65 4.66 18.01
N ASP A 175 -11.94 5.20 17.00
CA ASP A 175 -10.84 6.16 17.19
C ASP A 175 -9.74 5.65 18.15
N GLU A 176 -9.66 4.33 18.34
CA GLU A 176 -8.69 3.64 19.21
C GLU A 176 -7.25 3.70 18.67
N GLY A 177 -7.05 4.42 17.58
CA GLY A 177 -5.75 4.67 16.97
C GLY A 177 -5.53 3.81 15.74
N TRP A 178 -4.29 3.32 15.62
CA TRP A 178 -3.79 2.64 14.44
C TRP A 178 -3.22 1.28 14.81
N GLY A 179 -3.45 0.28 13.97
CA GLY A 179 -2.76 -1.00 14.06
C GLY A 179 -1.26 -0.84 13.83
N GLU A 180 -0.46 -1.71 14.46
CA GLU A 180 0.99 -1.71 14.28
C GLU A 180 1.36 -2.50 13.02
N ASN A 181 1.88 -1.82 11.99
CA ASN A 181 2.43 -2.47 10.80
C ASN A 181 3.70 -3.27 11.18
N VAL A 182 3.62 -4.59 11.06
CA VAL A 182 4.72 -5.51 11.34
C VAL A 182 5.47 -5.81 10.05
N GLN A 183 6.76 -5.50 10.07
CA GLN A 183 7.67 -5.91 9.03
C GLN A 183 8.35 -7.22 9.41
N ALA A 184 7.96 -8.30 8.75
CA ALA A 184 8.62 -9.60 8.88
C ALA A 184 9.51 -9.86 7.65
N TYR A 185 10.76 -10.28 7.91
CA TYR A 185 11.70 -10.71 6.86
C TYR A 185 11.64 -12.23 6.61
N GLN A 186 10.74 -12.92 7.30
CA GLN A 186 10.49 -14.35 7.22
C GLN A 186 8.97 -14.54 7.14
N PRO A 187 8.49 -15.60 6.47
CA PRO A 187 7.13 -16.07 6.60
C PRO A 187 6.76 -16.20 8.08
N LEU A 188 5.59 -15.69 8.45
CA LEU A 188 5.11 -15.75 9.83
C LEU A 188 4.43 -17.09 10.13
N GLY A 189 4.17 -17.92 9.10
CA GLY A 189 3.58 -19.25 9.25
C GLY A 189 2.12 -19.19 9.71
N MET A 190 1.47 -18.04 9.48
CA MET A 190 0.10 -17.79 9.89
C MET A 190 -0.88 -18.26 8.82
N PRO A 191 -2.06 -18.79 9.19
CA PRO A 191 -3.13 -19.07 8.24
C PRO A 191 -3.46 -17.82 7.43
N ASP A 192 -3.55 -17.99 6.10
CA ASP A 192 -3.84 -16.88 5.17
C ASP A 192 -2.90 -15.67 5.36
N GLY A 193 -1.68 -15.93 5.85
CA GLY A 193 -0.67 -14.94 6.14
C GLY A 193 0.12 -14.47 4.92
N CYS A 194 0.99 -13.49 5.14
CA CYS A 194 1.84 -12.90 4.11
C CYS A 194 3.03 -13.78 3.67
N ASP A 195 2.90 -15.11 3.76
CA ASP A 195 3.99 -16.05 3.48
C ASP A 195 4.36 -16.09 1.99
N ASP A 196 3.42 -15.71 1.11
CA ASP A 196 3.59 -15.63 -0.34
C ASP A 196 4.03 -14.22 -0.84
N ALA A 197 4.20 -13.26 0.07
CA ALA A 197 4.64 -11.93 -0.31
C ALA A 197 6.07 -11.97 -0.88
N ALA A 198 6.27 -11.33 -2.02
CA ALA A 198 7.60 -11.19 -2.58
C ALA A 198 8.50 -10.41 -1.59
N PRO A 199 9.78 -10.81 -1.41
CA PRO A 199 10.66 -10.11 -0.51
C PRO A 199 10.81 -8.64 -0.93
N THR A 200 10.33 -7.75 -0.06
CA THR A 200 10.50 -6.29 -0.18
C THR A 200 11.96 -5.99 -0.58
N ASN A 201 12.16 -5.12 -1.59
CA ASN A 201 13.46 -4.60 -2.03
C ASN A 201 14.28 -5.44 -3.03
N SER A 202 13.66 -6.39 -3.74
CA SER A 202 14.39 -7.23 -4.71
C SER A 202 13.75 -7.32 -6.10
N TYR A 203 12.73 -6.50 -6.35
CA TYR A 203 11.94 -6.57 -7.56
C TYR A 203 11.83 -5.19 -8.20
N GLU A 204 12.10 -5.13 -9.50
CA GLU A 204 11.86 -3.98 -10.37
C GLU A 204 10.40 -4.04 -10.86
N LEU A 205 9.73 -2.90 -11.03
CA LEU A 205 8.38 -2.83 -11.63
C LEU A 205 8.41 -2.02 -12.93
N PRO A 206 8.52 -2.67 -14.10
CA PRO A 206 8.31 -2.02 -15.38
C PRO A 206 6.90 -1.45 -15.53
N VAL A 207 6.75 -0.43 -16.36
CA VAL A 207 5.43 0.09 -16.76
C VAL A 207 4.62 -1.01 -17.44
N GLY A 208 3.35 -1.15 -17.06
CA GLY A 208 2.42 -2.16 -17.54
C GLY A 208 2.46 -3.48 -16.78
N GLU A 209 3.40 -3.66 -15.84
CA GLU A 209 3.49 -4.82 -14.98
C GLU A 209 2.75 -4.60 -13.65
N SER A 210 2.56 -5.70 -12.91
CA SER A 210 1.93 -5.65 -11.59
C SER A 210 2.76 -6.42 -10.56
N PHE A 211 2.65 -5.98 -9.31
CA PHE A 211 3.33 -6.55 -8.17
C PHE A 211 2.32 -6.79 -7.06
N TYR A 212 2.41 -7.98 -6.46
CA TYR A 212 1.61 -8.38 -5.32
C TYR A 212 2.39 -8.18 -4.02
N ASP A 213 1.73 -7.61 -3.02
CA ASP A 213 2.25 -7.41 -1.68
C ASP A 213 1.28 -7.91 -0.61
N CYS A 214 1.80 -8.22 0.56
CA CYS A 214 0.98 -8.48 1.73
C CYS A 214 1.63 -7.87 2.98
N ARG A 215 0.81 -7.18 3.77
CA ARG A 215 1.23 -6.57 5.03
C ARG A 215 0.41 -7.09 6.19
N THR A 216 1.10 -7.31 7.31
CA THR A 216 0.48 -7.72 8.57
C THR A 216 0.46 -6.55 9.52
N PHE A 217 -0.68 -6.32 10.15
CA PHE A 217 -0.85 -5.42 11.27
C PHE A 217 -1.16 -6.21 12.54
N LEU A 218 -0.68 -5.75 13.68
CA LEU A 218 -1.14 -6.22 14.98
C LEU A 218 -2.12 -5.19 15.56
N ILE A 219 -3.28 -5.67 15.99
CA ILE A 219 -4.29 -4.88 16.69
C ILE A 219 -4.64 -5.55 18.02
N PRO A 220 -5.10 -4.81 19.05
CA PRO A 220 -5.65 -5.43 20.26
C PRO A 220 -6.76 -6.44 19.93
N GLU A 221 -6.86 -7.54 20.68
CA GLU A 221 -7.85 -8.59 20.42
C GLU A 221 -9.30 -8.10 20.44
N ASP A 222 -9.59 -7.07 21.24
CA ASP A 222 -10.90 -6.46 21.41
C ASP A 222 -11.16 -5.29 20.45
N ALA A 223 -10.17 -4.86 19.68
CA ALA A 223 -10.31 -3.80 18.68
C ALA A 223 -10.84 -4.32 17.34
N GLU A 224 -11.56 -3.45 16.63
CA GLU A 224 -12.08 -3.72 15.29
C GLU A 224 -11.30 -2.91 14.23
N ALA A 225 -10.83 -3.61 13.19
CA ALA A 225 -10.20 -2.98 12.03
C ALA A 225 -11.29 -2.32 11.16
N ALA A 226 -11.12 -1.05 10.82
CA ALA A 226 -12.14 -0.29 10.09
C ALA A 226 -11.70 0.13 8.68
N GLU A 227 -10.49 0.67 8.56
CA GLU A 227 -10.04 1.25 7.30
C GLU A 227 -8.56 0.97 7.05
N VAL A 228 -8.24 0.65 5.80
CA VAL A 228 -6.85 0.58 5.33
C VAL A 228 -6.53 1.85 4.57
N HIS A 229 -5.47 2.54 4.98
CA HIS A 229 -5.02 3.80 4.40
C HIS A 229 -3.70 3.59 3.69
N TRP A 230 -3.66 3.90 2.40
CA TRP A 230 -2.43 3.97 1.62
C TRP A 230 -2.17 5.40 1.17
N LEU A 231 -1.10 5.98 1.72
CA LEU A 231 -0.70 7.36 1.56
C LEU A 231 0.22 7.46 0.33
N ALA A 232 -0.35 7.92 -0.78
CA ALA A 232 0.37 8.29 -1.98
C ALA A 232 1.02 9.68 -1.83
N ALA A 233 1.50 10.27 -2.92
CA ALA A 233 2.18 11.57 -2.88
C ALA A 233 1.22 12.72 -2.50
N GLU A 234 0.08 12.79 -3.18
CA GLU A 234 -0.92 13.85 -2.99
C GLU A 234 -2.28 13.31 -2.56
N GLU A 235 -2.49 12.00 -2.67
CA GLU A 235 -3.75 11.33 -2.42
C GLU A 235 -3.62 10.24 -1.36
N THR A 236 -4.67 10.00 -0.60
CA THR A 236 -4.81 8.87 0.33
C THR A 236 -5.92 7.97 -0.17
N LEU A 237 -5.56 6.74 -0.50
CA LEU A 237 -6.52 5.70 -0.85
C LEU A 237 -6.99 5.03 0.45
N VAL A 238 -8.30 4.93 0.65
CA VAL A 238 -8.91 4.39 1.87
C VAL A 238 -9.86 3.25 1.52
N TRP A 239 -9.53 2.03 1.94
CA TRP A 239 -10.41 0.87 1.81
C TRP A 239 -11.16 0.62 3.11
N ARG A 240 -12.49 0.56 3.04
CA ARG A 240 -13.34 0.20 4.20
C ARG A 240 -13.43 -1.32 4.32
N ILE A 241 -13.15 -1.83 5.52
CA ILE A 241 -13.13 -3.25 5.87
C ILE A 241 -14.53 -3.71 6.31
#